data_AF-A0AB33EQ40-F1
#
_entry.id   AF-A0AB33EQ40-F1
#
_cell.length_a   1.000
_cell.length_b   1.000
_cell.length_c   1.000
_cell.angle_alpha   90.00
_cell.angle_beta   90.00
_cell.angle_gamma   90.00
#
_symmetry.space_group_name_H-M   'P 1'
#
loop_
_entity.id
_entity.type
_entity.pdbx_description
1 polymer ?
#
loop_
_entity_poly.entity_id
_entity_poly.type
_entity_poly.pdbx_seq_one_letter_code
_entity_poly.pdbx_strand_id
1 'polypeptide(L)'
;MRRGPLLLSAAVVCVALHVVGVLVARPVWRGAEVLALVLLLAYALVGGPPAGRWATRTALVTPAALALLAADALRTMPPEPGSADIGWQVLRPDEVRVELTAGLDAGLTACWATLGALAVLLLRWRGPVPPRWVVAAGAAAAPVVGYAVVRVVDIWRDLAAGDPAHARDADGADPVSAVILAVVPSVALATLALTLAALLAGHGRLLAAAGAALLAVIALPLTDSSIGAVPLSGFPGEGTELFAWHAITPTSAMPQPVPALTVAVELTAYLLLVVGLRGADRDEPAAPSLVVGQAD
;
A
#
# COMPACT_ATOMS: atom_id res chain seq x y z
N MET A 1 -19.61 17.35 22.19
CA MET A 1 -19.06 15.99 22.41
C MET A 1 -17.91 15.74 21.44
N ARG A 2 -16.78 15.21 21.89
CA ARG A 2 -15.62 14.90 21.03
C ARG A 2 -15.94 13.66 20.19
N ARG A 3 -16.41 13.85 18.94
CA ARG A 3 -16.75 12.74 18.01
C ARG A 3 -15.52 12.01 17.44
N GLY A 4 -14.34 12.64 17.50
CA GLY A 4 -13.09 12.09 16.96
C GLY A 4 -12.72 10.70 17.48
N PRO A 5 -12.59 10.49 18.80
CA PRO A 5 -12.27 9.17 19.35
C PRO A 5 -13.25 8.07 18.94
N LEU A 6 -14.56 8.38 18.89
CA LEU A 6 -15.59 7.41 18.49
C LEU A 6 -15.42 6.97 17.02
N LEU A 7 -15.16 7.93 16.11
CA LEU A 7 -14.90 7.62 14.70
C LEU A 7 -13.66 6.74 14.54
N LEU A 8 -12.59 7.05 15.27
CA LEU A 8 -11.34 6.27 15.23
C LEU A 8 -11.54 4.86 15.79
N SER A 9 -12.21 4.72 16.93
CA SER A 9 -12.53 3.41 17.51
C SER A 9 -13.40 2.57 16.55
N ALA A 10 -14.40 3.17 15.93
CA ALA A 10 -15.23 2.50 14.94
C ALA A 10 -14.41 2.06 13.71
N ALA A 11 -13.48 2.91 13.22
CA ALA A 11 -12.59 2.56 12.12
C ALA A 11 -11.71 1.36 12.49
N VAL A 12 -11.09 1.35 13.68
CA VAL A 12 -10.27 0.24 14.19
C VAL A 12 -11.07 -1.07 14.27
N VAL A 13 -12.32 -1.01 14.74
CA VAL A 13 -13.20 -2.19 14.78
C VAL A 13 -13.49 -2.70 13.36
N CYS A 14 -13.77 -1.81 12.40
CA CYS A 14 -14.00 -2.19 11.01
C CYS A 14 -12.75 -2.83 10.38
N VAL A 15 -11.56 -2.28 10.64
CA VAL A 15 -10.28 -2.88 10.22
C VAL A 15 -10.14 -4.29 10.79
N ALA A 16 -10.38 -4.48 12.09
CA ALA A 16 -10.28 -5.80 12.72
C ALA A 16 -11.27 -6.80 12.11
N LEU A 17 -12.53 -6.40 11.86
CA LEU A 17 -13.54 -7.24 11.23
C LEU A 17 -13.14 -7.63 9.80
N HIS A 18 -12.58 -6.68 9.04
CA HIS A 18 -12.11 -6.94 7.68
C HIS A 18 -10.93 -7.93 7.69
N VAL A 19 -9.90 -7.67 8.51
CA VAL A 19 -8.73 -8.57 8.65
C VAL A 19 -9.14 -9.98 9.07
N VAL A 20 -10.03 -10.10 10.05
CA VAL A 20 -10.57 -11.41 10.47
C VAL A 20 -11.31 -12.08 9.30
N GLY A 21 -12.13 -11.33 8.57
CA GLY A 21 -12.86 -11.85 7.41
C GLY A 21 -11.95 -12.38 6.30
N VAL A 22 -10.84 -11.66 6.02
CA VAL A 22 -9.80 -12.12 5.09
C VAL A 22 -9.12 -13.38 5.63
N LEU A 23 -8.72 -13.38 6.91
CA LEU A 23 -8.04 -14.49 7.55
C LEU A 23 -8.81 -15.82 7.43
N VAL A 24 -10.14 -15.76 7.59
CA VAL A 24 -11.02 -16.93 7.49
C VAL A 24 -11.61 -17.17 6.09
N ALA A 25 -11.18 -16.39 5.08
CA ALA A 25 -11.73 -16.38 3.72
C ALA A 25 -13.27 -16.26 3.67
N ARG A 26 -13.85 -15.59 4.67
CA ARG A 26 -15.31 -15.37 4.81
C ARG A 26 -15.51 -13.94 5.30
N PRO A 27 -15.90 -12.99 4.44
CA PRO A 27 -16.06 -11.61 4.86
C PRO A 27 -17.13 -11.53 5.95
N VAL A 28 -16.73 -11.17 7.17
CA VAL A 28 -17.67 -10.93 8.28
C VAL A 28 -18.65 -9.83 7.89
N TRP A 29 -18.12 -8.80 7.23
CA TRP A 29 -18.90 -7.76 6.60
C TRP A 29 -18.15 -7.20 5.39
N ARG A 30 -18.80 -7.24 4.21
CA ARG A 30 -18.18 -6.90 2.92
C ARG A 30 -17.75 -5.44 2.83
N GLY A 31 -18.51 -4.55 3.46
CA GLY A 31 -18.23 -3.12 3.49
C GLY A 31 -17.28 -2.69 4.61
N ALA A 32 -16.64 -3.62 5.34
CA ALA A 32 -15.83 -3.27 6.50
C ALA A 32 -14.62 -2.39 6.15
N GLU A 33 -13.91 -2.70 5.07
CA GLU A 33 -12.79 -1.89 4.59
C GLU A 33 -13.26 -0.49 4.14
N VAL A 34 -14.28 -0.45 3.28
CA VAL A 34 -14.88 0.79 2.79
C VAL A 34 -15.35 1.66 3.96
N LEU A 35 -16.07 1.08 4.94
CA LEU A 35 -16.50 1.82 6.12
C LEU A 35 -15.30 2.28 6.95
N ALA A 36 -14.27 1.47 7.13
CA ALA A 36 -13.06 1.89 7.85
C ALA A 36 -12.43 3.15 7.21
N LEU A 37 -12.27 3.15 5.88
CA LEU A 37 -11.71 4.28 5.15
C LEU A 37 -12.62 5.51 5.19
N VAL A 38 -13.94 5.33 5.06
CA VAL A 38 -14.93 6.41 5.19
C VAL A 38 -14.95 6.98 6.61
N LEU A 39 -14.81 6.15 7.64
CA LEU A 39 -14.71 6.61 9.03
C LEU A 39 -13.41 7.37 9.28
N LEU A 40 -12.30 6.96 8.66
CA LEU A 40 -11.04 7.72 8.70
C LEU A 40 -11.13 9.05 7.95
N LEU A 41 -11.84 9.07 6.82
CA LEU A 41 -12.15 10.29 6.08
C LEU A 41 -13.00 11.25 6.93
N ALA A 42 -14.09 10.75 7.51
CA ALA A 42 -14.93 11.51 8.43
C ALA A 42 -14.14 11.98 9.66
N TYR A 43 -13.27 11.14 10.21
CA TYR A 43 -12.35 11.52 11.26
C TYR A 43 -11.52 12.71 10.78
N ALA A 44 -10.79 12.61 9.68
CA ALA A 44 -9.97 13.69 9.13
C ALA A 44 -10.74 15.01 8.96
N LEU A 45 -11.97 14.96 8.45
CA LEU A 45 -12.83 16.13 8.21
C LEU A 45 -13.36 16.79 9.51
N VAL A 46 -13.76 16.00 10.51
CA VAL A 46 -14.36 16.49 11.77
C VAL A 46 -13.36 17.22 12.66
N GLY A 47 -12.07 17.23 12.33
CA GLY A 47 -11.03 17.94 13.10
C GLY A 47 -11.06 19.44 13.04
N GLY A 48 -11.82 20.02 12.11
CA GLY A 48 -11.69 21.42 11.75
C GLY A 48 -10.35 21.69 11.06
N PRO A 49 -10.26 22.79 10.29
CA PRO A 49 -8.97 23.24 9.79
C PRO A 49 -8.09 23.53 11.00
N PRO A 50 -6.86 22.99 11.06
CA PRO A 50 -5.97 23.27 12.18
C PRO A 50 -5.69 24.79 12.28
N ALA A 51 -5.39 25.28 13.48
CA ALA A 51 -5.17 26.70 13.70
C ALA A 51 -3.76 27.09 13.23
N GLY A 52 -3.62 27.53 11.98
CA GLY A 52 -2.31 27.98 11.47
C GLY A 52 -2.28 28.18 9.96
N ARG A 53 -1.27 28.93 9.47
CA ARG A 53 -1.10 29.19 8.02
C ARG A 53 -0.73 27.91 7.24
N TRP A 54 -0.22 26.89 7.93
CA TRP A 54 0.14 25.58 7.38
C TRP A 54 -1.03 24.59 7.32
N ALA A 55 -2.02 24.83 8.15
CA ALA A 55 -3.12 23.93 8.47
C ALA A 55 -4.26 23.96 7.46
N THR A 56 -4.57 25.12 6.89
CA THR A 56 -5.59 25.26 5.83
C THR A 56 -5.24 24.48 4.56
N ARG A 57 -3.96 24.23 4.28
CA ARG A 57 -3.52 23.45 3.11
C ARG A 57 -3.44 21.93 3.34
N THR A 58 -3.21 21.46 4.57
CA THR A 58 -3.25 20.01 4.90
C THR A 58 -4.67 19.49 5.09
N ALA A 59 -5.62 20.38 5.45
CA ALA A 59 -7.00 20.03 5.70
C ALA A 59 -7.70 19.32 4.53
N LEU A 60 -7.29 19.56 3.28
CA LEU A 60 -7.91 18.94 2.09
C LEU A 60 -7.11 17.76 1.53
N VAL A 61 -5.80 17.69 1.79
CA VAL A 61 -4.92 16.68 1.17
C VAL A 61 -5.12 15.30 1.80
N THR A 62 -5.21 15.22 3.13
CA THR A 62 -5.48 13.93 3.81
C THR A 62 -6.86 13.37 3.43
N PRO A 63 -7.95 14.17 3.42
CA PRO A 63 -9.22 13.71 2.88
C PRO A 63 -9.17 13.27 1.42
N ALA A 64 -8.45 13.98 0.54
CA ALA A 64 -8.32 13.59 -0.86
C ALA A 64 -7.62 12.22 -1.02
N ALA A 65 -6.53 12.00 -0.29
CA ALA A 65 -5.84 10.71 -0.27
C ALA A 65 -6.75 9.58 0.25
N LEU A 66 -7.52 9.81 1.31
CA LEU A 66 -8.47 8.83 1.85
C LEU A 66 -9.66 8.58 0.92
N ALA A 67 -10.14 9.60 0.21
CA ALA A 67 -11.21 9.45 -0.76
C ALA A 67 -10.77 8.59 -1.95
N LEU A 68 -9.52 8.72 -2.38
CA LEU A 68 -8.95 7.85 -3.42
C LEU A 68 -8.91 6.39 -2.97
N LEU A 69 -8.41 6.13 -1.76
CA LEU A 69 -8.39 4.78 -1.16
C LEU A 69 -9.81 4.22 -1.00
N ALA A 70 -10.77 5.02 -0.53
CA ALA A 70 -12.16 4.58 -0.35
C ALA A 70 -12.85 4.29 -1.69
N ALA A 71 -12.56 5.07 -2.74
CA ALA A 71 -13.07 4.83 -4.08
C ALA A 71 -12.52 3.53 -4.68
N ASP A 72 -11.25 3.24 -4.44
CA ASP A 72 -10.64 1.98 -4.85
C ASP A 72 -11.22 0.79 -4.09
N ALA A 73 -11.29 0.85 -2.76
CA ALA A 73 -11.91 -0.20 -1.94
C ALA A 73 -13.38 -0.46 -2.34
N LEU A 74 -14.12 0.56 -2.75
CA LEU A 74 -15.48 0.41 -3.27
C LEU A 74 -15.50 -0.30 -4.64
N ARG A 75 -14.53 0.01 -5.51
CA ARG A 75 -14.37 -0.61 -6.83
C ARG A 75 -13.96 -2.08 -6.73
N THR A 76 -13.11 -2.43 -5.76
CA THR A 76 -12.58 -3.79 -5.57
C THR A 76 -13.43 -4.65 -4.64
N MET A 77 -14.49 -4.07 -4.04
CA MET A 77 -15.44 -4.79 -3.20
C MET A 77 -16.08 -5.97 -3.95
N PRO A 78 -16.04 -7.20 -3.40
CA PRO A 78 -16.57 -8.36 -4.08
C PRO A 78 -18.10 -8.24 -4.32
N PRO A 79 -18.60 -8.64 -5.51
CA PRO A 79 -20.01 -8.54 -5.87
C PRO A 79 -20.89 -9.38 -4.94
N GLU A 80 -22.16 -9.01 -4.80
CA GLU A 80 -23.13 -9.70 -3.94
C GLU A 80 -23.18 -11.21 -4.22
N PRO A 81 -23.26 -12.06 -3.18
CA PRO A 81 -23.27 -13.49 -3.38
C PRO A 81 -24.56 -13.85 -4.11
N GLY A 82 -24.43 -14.43 -5.30
CA GLY A 82 -25.57 -14.76 -6.17
C GLY A 82 -25.98 -13.67 -7.16
N SER A 83 -25.29 -12.53 -7.23
CA SER A 83 -25.58 -11.46 -8.21
C SER A 83 -24.72 -11.49 -9.47
N ALA A 84 -23.78 -12.44 -9.58
CA ALA A 84 -22.87 -12.55 -10.72
C ALA A 84 -23.18 -13.81 -11.52
N ASP A 85 -23.44 -13.64 -12.83
CA ASP A 85 -23.21 -14.69 -13.82
C ASP A 85 -21.72 -15.03 -13.79
N ILE A 86 -21.36 -16.07 -13.04
CA ILE A 86 -20.00 -16.61 -13.02
C ILE A 86 -19.82 -17.37 -14.33
N GLY A 87 -19.55 -16.63 -15.40
CA GLY A 87 -18.97 -17.20 -16.61
C GLY A 87 -17.59 -17.71 -16.25
N TRP A 88 -17.46 -19.02 -16.03
CA TRP A 88 -16.15 -19.66 -15.93
C TRP A 88 -15.36 -19.33 -17.19
N GLN A 89 -14.40 -18.41 -17.08
CA GLN A 89 -13.41 -18.22 -18.14
C GLN A 89 -12.50 -19.45 -18.09
N VAL A 90 -12.80 -20.42 -18.94
CA VAL A 90 -11.91 -21.54 -19.20
C VAL A 90 -10.67 -20.96 -19.86
N LEU A 91 -9.61 -20.74 -19.08
CA LEU A 91 -8.28 -20.46 -19.62
C LEU A 91 -7.91 -21.63 -20.53
N ARG A 92 -7.80 -21.38 -21.84
CA ARG A 92 -7.21 -22.34 -22.77
C ARG A 92 -5.69 -22.28 -22.58
N PRO A 93 -5.04 -23.37 -22.16
CA PRO A 93 -3.59 -23.40 -21.93
C PRO A 93 -2.78 -23.04 -23.19
N ASP A 94 -3.39 -23.26 -24.35
CA ASP A 94 -2.75 -23.17 -25.67
C ASP A 94 -2.64 -21.72 -26.19
N GLU A 95 -3.24 -20.74 -25.50
CA GLU A 95 -3.27 -19.32 -25.90
C GLU A 95 -2.46 -18.41 -24.95
N VAL A 96 -1.76 -18.97 -23.94
CA VAL A 96 -1.02 -18.18 -22.95
C VAL A 96 0.26 -17.60 -23.55
N ARG A 97 0.11 -16.51 -24.30
CA ARG A 97 1.23 -15.65 -24.69
C ARG A 97 1.66 -14.85 -23.48
N VAL A 98 2.98 -14.68 -23.32
CA VAL A 98 3.54 -13.75 -22.34
C VAL A 98 3.13 -12.33 -22.73
N GLU A 99 2.10 -11.81 -22.07
CA GLU A 99 1.71 -10.41 -22.18
C GLU A 99 2.68 -9.56 -21.37
N LEU A 100 3.44 -8.70 -22.05
CA LEU A 100 4.44 -7.83 -21.42
C LEU A 100 3.87 -7.01 -20.25
N THR A 101 2.61 -6.57 -20.37
CA THR A 101 1.97 -5.68 -19.40
C THR A 101 1.20 -6.40 -18.31
N ALA A 102 0.95 -7.71 -18.39
CA ALA A 102 0.09 -8.40 -17.42
C ALA A 102 0.56 -8.23 -15.97
N GLY A 103 1.87 -8.37 -15.73
CA GLY A 103 2.46 -8.15 -14.41
C GLY A 103 2.42 -6.67 -13.97
N LEU A 104 2.57 -5.73 -14.91
CA LEU A 104 2.43 -4.29 -14.63
C LEU A 104 0.99 -3.95 -14.25
N ASP A 105 0.03 -4.45 -15.01
CA ASP A 105 -1.40 -4.23 -14.82
C ASP A 105 -1.85 -4.84 -13.49
N ALA A 106 -1.36 -6.03 -13.15
CA ALA A 106 -1.58 -6.65 -11.84
C ALA A 106 -0.98 -5.79 -10.70
N GLY A 107 0.27 -5.39 -10.83
CA GLY A 107 0.95 -4.55 -9.83
C GLY A 107 0.29 -3.19 -9.65
N LEU A 108 -0.09 -2.52 -10.74
CA LEU A 108 -0.83 -1.25 -10.70
C LEU A 108 -2.21 -1.45 -10.10
N THR A 109 -2.96 -2.47 -10.53
CA THR A 109 -4.28 -2.76 -9.97
C THR A 109 -4.21 -2.97 -8.45
N ALA A 110 -3.13 -3.59 -7.96
CA ALA A 110 -2.95 -3.84 -6.53
C ALA A 110 -2.51 -2.62 -5.71
N CYS A 111 -1.88 -1.59 -6.30
CA CYS A 111 -1.33 -0.47 -5.51
C CYS A 111 -1.57 0.94 -6.06
N TRP A 112 -2.31 1.12 -7.15
CA TRP A 112 -2.51 2.44 -7.77
C TRP A 112 -3.13 3.46 -6.81
N ALA A 113 -4.07 3.03 -5.96
CA ALA A 113 -4.74 3.91 -5.01
C ALA A 113 -3.78 4.38 -3.92
N THR A 114 -2.95 3.47 -3.38
CA THR A 114 -1.90 3.78 -2.41
C THR A 114 -0.81 4.67 -3.02
N LEU A 115 -0.38 4.38 -4.24
CA LEU A 115 0.56 5.21 -5.00
C LEU A 115 0.02 6.62 -5.18
N GLY A 116 -1.24 6.75 -5.63
CA GLY A 116 -1.90 8.04 -5.81
C GLY A 116 -2.06 8.80 -4.49
N ALA A 117 -2.42 8.11 -3.41
CA ALA A 117 -2.53 8.70 -2.07
C ALA A 117 -1.19 9.25 -1.58
N LEU A 118 -0.11 8.46 -1.71
CA LEU A 118 1.24 8.89 -1.37
C LEU A 118 1.72 10.04 -2.25
N ALA A 119 1.44 10.01 -3.56
CA ALA A 119 1.77 11.11 -4.47
C ALA A 119 1.06 12.41 -4.07
N VAL A 120 -0.25 12.35 -3.77
CA VAL A 120 -1.03 13.50 -3.27
C VAL A 120 -0.43 14.06 -1.99
N LEU A 121 -0.02 13.20 -1.06
CA LEU A 121 0.65 13.62 0.18
C LEU A 121 2.03 14.23 -0.11
N LEU A 122 2.88 13.60 -0.91
CA LEU A 122 4.21 14.11 -1.23
C LEU A 122 4.19 15.45 -1.96
N LEU A 123 3.25 15.64 -2.89
CA LEU A 123 3.05 16.92 -3.58
C LEU A 123 2.80 18.08 -2.60
N ARG A 124 2.17 17.79 -1.46
CA ARG A 124 1.92 18.77 -0.40
C ARG A 124 3.15 19.07 0.46
N TRP A 125 4.00 18.07 0.69
CA TRP A 125 5.15 18.14 1.59
C TRP A 125 6.46 18.50 0.88
N ARG A 126 6.37 19.26 -0.23
CA ARG A 126 7.54 19.86 -0.90
C ARG A 126 8.23 20.83 0.05
N GLY A 127 9.39 20.42 0.57
CA GLY A 127 10.21 21.22 1.46
C GLY A 127 11.63 20.64 1.56
N PRO A 128 12.60 21.42 2.04
CA PRO A 128 13.97 20.94 2.22
C PRO A 128 13.96 19.81 3.24
N VAL A 129 14.38 18.62 2.80
CA VAL A 129 14.57 17.46 3.67
C VAL A 129 16.00 17.52 4.21
N PRO A 130 16.21 17.43 5.53
CA PRO A 130 17.55 17.32 6.07
C PRO A 130 18.29 16.12 5.42
N PRO A 131 19.55 16.27 5.02
CA PRO A 131 20.27 15.24 4.25
C PRO A 131 20.31 13.89 4.99
N ARG A 132 20.36 13.90 6.33
CA ARG A 132 20.29 12.69 7.16
C ARG A 132 19.06 11.81 6.90
N TRP A 133 17.90 12.42 6.62
CA TRP A 133 16.66 11.69 6.38
C TRP A 133 16.57 11.17 4.95
N VAL A 134 17.17 11.87 4.00
CA VAL A 134 17.35 11.38 2.62
C VAL A 134 18.26 10.14 2.62
N VAL A 135 19.38 10.20 3.34
CA VAL A 135 20.28 9.05 3.51
C VAL A 135 19.57 7.89 4.19
N ALA A 136 18.79 8.15 5.26
CA ALA A 136 18.00 7.11 5.92
C ALA A 136 16.95 6.48 5.00
N ALA A 137 16.23 7.29 4.21
CA ALA A 137 15.28 6.77 3.22
C ALA A 137 15.96 5.92 2.14
N GLY A 138 17.09 6.38 1.61
CA GLY A 138 17.88 5.61 0.64
C GLY A 138 18.38 4.29 1.22
N ALA A 139 18.90 4.31 2.45
CA ALA A 139 19.33 3.11 3.16
C ALA A 139 18.16 2.14 3.44
N ALA A 140 16.98 2.67 3.78
CA ALA A 140 15.78 1.88 3.98
C ALA A 140 15.16 1.34 2.67
N ALA A 141 15.38 2.03 1.54
CA ALA A 141 14.91 1.59 0.22
C ALA A 141 15.79 0.50 -0.38
N ALA A 142 17.09 0.51 -0.05
CA ALA A 142 18.06 -0.47 -0.51
C ALA A 142 17.62 -1.94 -0.34
N PRO A 143 17.08 -2.40 0.81
CA PRO A 143 16.61 -3.79 0.94
C PRO A 143 15.43 -4.10 0.03
N VAL A 144 14.50 -3.16 -0.21
CA VAL A 144 13.34 -3.40 -1.07
C VAL A 144 13.75 -3.47 -2.55
N VAL A 145 14.60 -2.54 -2.99
CA VAL A 145 15.16 -2.55 -4.34
C VAL A 145 16.05 -3.78 -4.54
N GLY A 146 16.90 -4.09 -3.56
CA GLY A 146 17.76 -5.28 -3.58
C GLY A 146 16.94 -6.56 -3.67
N TYR A 147 15.83 -6.67 -2.93
CA TYR A 147 14.91 -7.79 -3.03
C TYR A 147 14.34 -7.95 -4.44
N ALA A 148 13.79 -6.87 -5.02
CA ALA A 148 13.26 -6.89 -6.38
C ALA A 148 14.32 -7.32 -7.41
N VAL A 149 15.56 -6.81 -7.29
CA VAL A 149 16.68 -7.20 -8.16
C VAL A 149 17.03 -8.68 -8.00
N VAL A 150 17.10 -9.19 -6.77
CA VAL A 150 17.38 -10.62 -6.52
C VAL A 150 16.30 -11.50 -7.18
N ARG A 151 15.02 -11.14 -7.02
CA ARG A 151 13.91 -11.89 -7.63
C ARG A 151 13.99 -11.90 -9.16
N VAL A 152 14.26 -10.75 -9.78
CA VAL A 152 14.46 -10.64 -11.24
C VAL A 152 15.65 -11.50 -11.70
N VAL A 153 16.77 -11.44 -10.98
CA VAL A 153 18.00 -12.18 -11.34
C VAL A 153 17.81 -13.69 -11.18
N ASP A 154 17.13 -14.14 -10.15
CA ASP A 154 16.84 -15.57 -9.95
C ASP A 154 15.97 -16.10 -11.09
N ILE A 155 14.89 -15.38 -11.45
CA ILE A 155 14.04 -15.74 -12.59
C ILE A 155 14.85 -15.76 -13.89
N TRP A 156 15.70 -14.75 -14.12
CA TRP A 156 16.57 -14.72 -15.29
C TRP A 156 17.51 -15.94 -15.34
N ARG A 157 18.11 -16.34 -14.22
CA ARG A 157 18.99 -17.52 -14.13
C ARG A 157 18.25 -18.81 -14.43
N ASP A 158 17.06 -18.97 -13.87
CA ASP A 158 16.23 -20.17 -14.07
C ASP A 158 15.79 -20.28 -15.53
N LEU A 159 15.38 -19.17 -16.15
CA LEU A 159 15.07 -19.12 -17.58
C LEU A 159 16.30 -19.44 -18.45
N ALA A 160 17.48 -18.94 -18.08
CA ALA A 160 18.73 -19.22 -18.79
C ALA A 160 19.20 -20.67 -18.66
N ALA A 161 18.83 -21.37 -17.58
CA ALA A 161 19.11 -22.79 -17.36
C ALA A 161 18.11 -23.73 -18.05
N GLY A 162 16.97 -23.20 -18.53
CA GLY A 162 15.94 -23.96 -19.25
C GLY A 162 16.35 -24.39 -20.66
N ASP A 163 15.60 -25.33 -21.24
CA ASP A 163 15.86 -25.86 -22.58
C ASP A 163 15.59 -24.82 -23.69
N PRO A 164 16.61 -24.41 -24.47
CA PRO A 164 16.46 -23.40 -25.53
C PRO A 164 15.50 -23.81 -26.66
N ALA A 165 15.10 -25.09 -26.74
CA ALA A 165 14.09 -25.55 -27.69
C ALA A 165 12.67 -24.99 -27.39
N HIS A 166 12.34 -24.74 -26.12
CA HIS A 166 11.04 -24.18 -25.72
C HIS A 166 11.01 -22.64 -25.76
N ALA A 167 12.18 -21.99 -25.72
CA ALA A 167 12.29 -20.53 -25.72
C ALA A 167 12.16 -19.89 -27.12
N ARG A 168 12.35 -20.66 -28.20
CA ARG A 168 12.33 -20.15 -29.59
C ARG A 168 10.95 -20.20 -30.27
N ASP A 169 9.99 -20.92 -29.70
CA ASP A 169 8.63 -21.06 -30.28
C ASP A 169 7.67 -19.96 -29.80
N ALA A 170 8.05 -19.18 -28.79
CA ALA A 170 7.23 -18.10 -28.26
C ALA A 170 7.48 -16.79 -29.03
N ASP A 171 6.59 -16.47 -29.97
CA ASP A 171 6.42 -15.16 -30.62
C ASP A 171 5.94 -14.06 -29.62
N GLY A 172 6.36 -14.17 -28.35
CA GLY A 172 5.89 -13.41 -27.18
C GLY A 172 6.94 -12.46 -26.64
N ALA A 173 6.53 -11.59 -25.71
CA ALA A 173 7.43 -10.63 -25.07
C ALA A 173 8.53 -11.33 -24.26
N ASP A 174 9.71 -10.71 -24.19
CA ASP A 174 10.81 -11.18 -23.35
C ASP A 174 10.33 -11.32 -21.88
N PRO A 175 10.32 -12.55 -21.31
CA PRO A 175 9.78 -12.80 -19.98
C PRO A 175 10.53 -12.02 -18.89
N VAL A 176 11.82 -11.75 -19.09
CA VAL A 176 12.62 -10.95 -18.16
C VAL A 176 12.14 -9.51 -18.14
N SER A 177 11.88 -8.94 -19.31
CA SER A 177 11.28 -7.60 -19.45
C SER A 177 9.89 -7.52 -18.81
N ALA A 178 9.06 -8.56 -18.94
CA ALA A 178 7.74 -8.62 -18.30
C ALA A 178 7.84 -8.64 -16.76
N VAL A 179 8.77 -9.43 -16.21
CA VAL A 179 9.04 -9.49 -14.77
C VAL A 179 9.62 -8.17 -14.25
N ILE A 180 10.55 -7.55 -14.97
CA ILE A 180 11.07 -6.21 -14.64
C ILE A 180 9.92 -5.20 -14.56
N LEU A 181 9.01 -5.23 -15.54
CA LEU A 181 7.88 -4.32 -15.57
C LEU A 181 6.89 -4.59 -14.42
N ALA A 182 6.71 -5.86 -14.05
CA ALA A 182 5.84 -6.27 -12.95
C ALA A 182 6.27 -5.72 -11.58
N VAL A 183 7.58 -5.58 -11.35
CA VAL A 183 8.09 -5.08 -10.06
C VAL A 183 8.11 -3.54 -9.95
N VAL A 184 7.91 -2.81 -11.07
CA VAL A 184 7.96 -1.35 -11.07
C VAL A 184 6.95 -0.71 -10.10
N PRO A 185 5.65 -1.09 -10.09
CA PRO A 185 4.67 -0.46 -9.21
C PRO A 185 4.99 -0.61 -7.72
N SER A 186 5.42 -1.80 -7.28
CA SER A 186 5.77 -2.05 -5.88
C SER A 186 7.05 -1.31 -5.47
N VAL A 187 8.07 -1.27 -6.33
CA VAL A 187 9.29 -0.48 -6.07
C VAL A 187 8.97 1.02 -6.01
N ALA A 188 8.11 1.52 -6.91
CA ALA A 188 7.62 2.90 -6.86
C ALA A 188 6.86 3.17 -5.54
N LEU A 189 6.04 2.22 -5.08
CA LEU A 189 5.32 2.34 -3.82
C LEU A 189 6.29 2.47 -2.64
N ALA A 190 7.26 1.57 -2.54
CA ALA A 190 8.26 1.58 -1.46
C ALA A 190 9.05 2.88 -1.41
N THR A 191 9.51 3.35 -2.57
CA THR A 191 10.32 4.57 -2.66
C THR A 191 9.51 5.82 -2.29
N LEU A 192 8.27 5.96 -2.77
CA LEU A 192 7.39 7.06 -2.37
C LEU A 192 7.05 7.00 -0.88
N ALA A 193 6.76 5.81 -0.36
CA ALA A 193 6.44 5.58 1.04
C ALA A 193 7.61 5.96 1.97
N LEU A 194 8.84 5.56 1.64
CA LEU A 194 10.04 5.91 2.41
C LEU A 194 10.42 7.39 2.29
N THR A 195 10.23 7.99 1.12
CA THR A 195 10.39 9.44 0.93
C THR A 195 9.42 10.20 1.84
N LEU A 196 8.16 9.78 1.87
CA LEU A 196 7.16 10.36 2.75
C LEU A 196 7.50 10.13 4.22
N ALA A 197 7.97 8.95 4.60
CA ALA A 197 8.39 8.63 5.97
C ALA A 197 9.54 9.55 6.43
N ALA A 198 10.57 9.74 5.61
CA ALA A 198 11.69 10.63 5.89
C ALA A 198 11.27 12.09 6.01
N LEU A 199 10.39 12.56 5.11
CA LEU A 199 9.78 13.88 5.20
C LEU A 199 9.03 14.06 6.53
N LEU A 200 8.15 13.13 6.87
CA LEU A 200 7.34 13.20 8.09
C LEU A 200 8.20 13.14 9.35
N ALA A 201 9.21 12.26 9.38
CA ALA A 201 10.17 12.17 10.49
C ALA A 201 10.99 13.46 10.64
N GLY A 202 11.41 14.06 9.52
CA GLY A 202 12.07 15.37 9.48
C GLY A 202 11.24 16.50 10.08
N HIS A 203 9.92 16.40 10.02
CA HIS A 203 8.99 17.35 10.61
C HIS A 203 8.46 16.90 12.00
N GLY A 204 9.09 15.91 12.63
CA GLY A 204 8.71 15.42 13.97
C GLY A 204 7.43 14.57 14.02
N ARG A 205 6.87 14.17 12.87
CA ARG A 205 5.62 13.40 12.77
C ARG A 205 5.88 11.90 12.79
N LEU A 206 6.47 11.40 13.88
CA LEU A 206 6.97 10.02 13.98
C LEU A 206 5.89 8.96 13.74
N LEU A 207 4.66 9.17 14.24
CA LEU A 207 3.57 8.22 14.04
C LEU A 207 3.16 8.10 12.56
N ALA A 208 3.09 9.23 11.86
CA ALA A 208 2.78 9.24 10.43
C ALA A 208 3.95 8.68 9.61
N ALA A 209 5.19 8.96 10.03
CA ALA A 209 6.38 8.37 9.43
C ALA A 209 6.39 6.84 9.57
N ALA A 210 6.00 6.32 10.73
CA ALA A 210 5.85 4.87 10.94
C ALA A 210 4.78 4.27 10.02
N GLY A 211 3.63 4.93 9.87
CA GLY A 211 2.60 4.51 8.91
C GLY A 211 3.14 4.47 7.47
N ALA A 212 3.82 5.52 7.02
CA ALA A 212 4.44 5.53 5.70
C ALA A 212 5.53 4.45 5.54
N ALA A 213 6.34 4.19 6.57
CA ALA A 213 7.32 3.10 6.54
C ALA A 213 6.67 1.70 6.44
N LEU A 214 5.53 1.48 7.11
CA LEU A 214 4.77 0.22 6.97
C LEU A 214 4.25 0.02 5.54
N LEU A 215 3.82 1.07 4.83
CA LEU A 215 3.44 0.95 3.41
C LEU A 215 4.62 0.50 2.54
N ALA A 216 5.86 0.89 2.89
CA ALA A 216 7.04 0.41 2.17
C ALA A 216 7.30 -1.10 2.39
N VAL A 217 6.95 -1.63 3.57
CA VAL A 217 7.07 -3.07 3.86
C VAL A 217 6.09 -3.88 3.00
N ILE A 218 4.89 -3.36 2.77
CA ILE A 218 3.84 -4.00 1.96
C ILE A 218 4.23 -4.12 0.49
N ALA A 219 5.16 -3.29 0.00
CA ALA A 219 5.68 -3.42 -1.35
C ALA A 219 6.33 -4.80 -1.60
N LEU A 220 6.82 -5.49 -0.57
CA LEU A 220 7.46 -6.79 -0.71
C LEU A 220 6.47 -7.89 -1.15
N PRO A 221 5.38 -8.19 -0.42
CA PRO A 221 4.39 -9.15 -0.89
C PRO A 221 3.70 -8.71 -2.19
N LEU A 222 3.57 -7.41 -2.44
CA LEU A 222 3.07 -6.90 -3.72
C LEU A 222 4.01 -7.20 -4.90
N THR A 223 5.33 -7.17 -4.66
CA THR A 223 6.34 -7.55 -5.66
C THR A 223 6.15 -9.01 -6.05
N ASP A 224 6.03 -9.91 -5.08
CA ASP A 224 5.85 -11.34 -5.35
C ASP A 224 4.50 -11.62 -6.03
N SER A 225 3.45 -10.92 -5.62
CA SER A 225 2.13 -11.05 -6.25
C SER A 225 2.14 -10.58 -7.72
N SER A 226 2.87 -9.49 -8.01
CA SER A 226 2.99 -8.95 -9.36
C SER A 226 3.83 -9.84 -10.27
N ILE A 227 4.92 -10.42 -9.74
CA ILE A 227 5.73 -11.42 -10.44
C ILE A 227 4.90 -12.68 -10.72
N GLY A 228 4.16 -13.18 -9.73
CA GLY A 228 3.30 -14.36 -9.87
C GLY A 228 2.16 -14.20 -10.87
N ALA A 229 1.80 -12.97 -11.23
CA ALA A 229 0.83 -12.68 -12.29
C ALA A 229 1.43 -12.75 -13.70
N VAL A 230 2.75 -12.80 -13.84
CA VAL A 230 3.41 -13.01 -15.15
C VAL A 230 3.32 -14.50 -15.49
N PRO A 231 2.67 -14.89 -16.60
CA PRO A 231 2.55 -16.29 -16.99
C PRO A 231 3.90 -16.82 -17.50
N LEU A 232 4.73 -17.33 -16.59
CA LEU A 232 6.00 -17.96 -16.92
C LEU A 232 5.79 -19.47 -17.12
N SER A 233 5.85 -19.94 -18.36
CA SER A 233 5.78 -21.36 -18.69
C SER A 233 7.01 -22.10 -18.16
N GLY A 234 6.79 -23.14 -17.34
CA GLY A 234 7.86 -24.02 -16.86
C GLY A 234 8.66 -23.54 -15.65
N PHE A 235 8.20 -22.51 -14.95
CA PHE A 235 8.86 -22.01 -13.74
C PHE A 235 8.30 -22.71 -12.47
N PRO A 236 9.06 -23.61 -11.80
CA PRO A 236 8.69 -24.10 -10.48
C PRO A 236 8.95 -22.99 -9.46
N GLY A 237 7.93 -22.19 -9.15
CA GLY A 237 8.01 -20.97 -8.34
C GLY A 237 8.39 -21.11 -6.85
N GLU A 238 9.12 -22.15 -6.44
CA GLU A 238 9.27 -22.51 -5.02
C GLU A 238 10.67 -22.22 -4.41
N GLY A 239 11.65 -21.72 -5.19
CA GLY A 239 13.06 -21.75 -4.77
C GLY A 239 13.61 -20.62 -3.90
N THR A 240 13.23 -19.35 -4.13
CA THR A 240 13.98 -18.18 -3.59
C THR A 240 13.12 -17.05 -3.02
N GLU A 241 11.99 -17.38 -2.42
CA GLU A 241 11.19 -16.41 -1.66
C GLU A 241 11.83 -16.13 -0.30
N LEU A 242 12.76 -15.16 -0.26
CA LEU A 242 13.42 -14.72 0.98
C LEU A 242 12.43 -14.11 1.99
N PHE A 243 11.29 -13.59 1.52
CA PHE A 243 10.22 -13.16 2.40
C PHE A 243 9.32 -14.35 2.74
N ALA A 244 9.56 -14.93 3.92
CA ALA A 244 8.91 -16.12 4.46
C ALA A 244 7.40 -15.96 4.75
N TRP A 245 6.72 -14.98 4.15
CA TRP A 245 5.27 -14.88 4.22
C TRP A 245 4.62 -16.16 3.71
N HIS A 246 5.19 -16.76 2.67
CA HIS A 246 4.77 -18.05 2.09
C HIS A 246 5.09 -19.25 2.99
N ALA A 247 6.01 -19.12 3.96
CA ALA A 247 6.22 -20.13 4.99
C ALA A 247 5.07 -20.17 6.02
N ILE A 248 4.20 -19.15 6.05
CA ILE A 248 2.98 -19.19 6.85
C ILE A 248 1.98 -20.10 6.13
N THR A 249 2.04 -21.39 6.46
CA THR A 249 1.21 -22.42 5.81
C THR A 249 -0.27 -22.17 6.12
N PRO A 250 -1.14 -22.13 5.10
CA PRO A 250 -2.58 -22.09 5.31
C PRO A 250 -3.05 -23.26 6.17
N THR A 251 -4.01 -23.00 7.07
CA THR A 251 -4.66 -24.02 7.89
C THR A 251 -6.16 -24.00 7.63
N SER A 252 -6.89 -25.04 8.05
CA SER A 252 -8.35 -25.05 7.96
C SER A 252 -9.01 -23.89 8.72
N ALA A 253 -8.36 -23.38 9.77
CA ALA A 253 -8.84 -22.24 10.56
C ALA A 253 -8.40 -20.89 9.99
N MET A 254 -7.29 -20.85 9.25
CA MET A 254 -6.70 -19.65 8.64
C MET A 254 -6.32 -19.96 7.19
N PRO A 255 -7.30 -20.03 6.28
CA PRO A 255 -7.05 -20.35 4.87
C PRO A 255 -6.25 -19.28 4.14
N GLN A 256 -6.25 -18.02 4.62
CA GLN A 256 -5.57 -16.90 3.94
C GLN A 256 -4.74 -16.04 4.92
N PRO A 257 -3.69 -16.60 5.55
CA PRO A 257 -2.91 -15.88 6.55
C PRO A 257 -2.05 -14.77 5.94
N VAL A 258 -1.48 -15.00 4.75
CA VAL A 258 -0.65 -14.01 4.04
C VAL A 258 -1.48 -12.79 3.62
N PRO A 259 -2.60 -12.94 2.88
CA PRO A 259 -3.45 -11.79 2.55
C PRO A 259 -3.95 -11.03 3.78
N ALA A 260 -4.34 -11.75 4.84
CA ALA A 260 -4.82 -11.12 6.08
C ALA A 260 -3.76 -10.25 6.75
N LEU A 261 -2.51 -10.72 6.79
CA LEU A 261 -1.42 -9.94 7.38
C LEU A 261 -1.09 -8.72 6.50
N THR A 262 -1.06 -8.87 5.17
CA THR A 262 -0.84 -7.75 4.24
C THR A 262 -1.87 -6.64 4.47
N VAL A 263 -3.15 -7.02 4.49
CA VAL A 263 -4.27 -6.11 4.76
C VAL A 263 -4.19 -5.49 6.16
N ALA A 264 -3.80 -6.28 7.17
CA ALA A 264 -3.63 -5.76 8.53
C ALA A 264 -2.53 -4.69 8.60
N VAL A 265 -1.38 -4.93 7.96
CA VAL A 265 -0.27 -3.98 7.89
C VAL A 265 -0.70 -2.73 7.12
N GLU A 266 -1.45 -2.90 6.02
CA GLU A 266 -1.95 -1.81 5.18
C GLU A 266 -2.88 -0.86 5.93
N LEU A 267 -3.95 -1.41 6.52
CA LEU A 267 -4.95 -0.63 7.23
C LEU A 267 -4.35 0.00 8.50
N THR A 268 -3.42 -0.70 9.16
CA THR A 268 -2.63 -0.12 10.26
C THR A 268 -1.78 1.05 9.77
N ALA A 269 -1.14 0.93 8.62
CA ALA A 269 -0.37 2.01 8.03
C ALA A 269 -1.22 3.25 7.76
N TYR A 270 -2.42 3.08 7.18
CA TYR A 270 -3.37 4.18 6.97
C TYR A 270 -3.84 4.80 8.29
N LEU A 271 -4.15 3.99 9.30
CA LEU A 271 -4.51 4.46 10.63
C LEU A 271 -3.41 5.34 11.23
N LEU A 272 -2.17 4.86 11.26
CA LEU A 272 -1.02 5.59 11.82
C LEU A 272 -0.74 6.88 11.05
N LEU A 273 -0.84 6.83 9.72
CA LEU A 273 -0.68 7.99 8.85
C LEU A 273 -1.72 9.07 9.18
N VAL A 274 -3.00 8.72 9.22
CA VAL A 274 -4.10 9.66 9.49
C VAL A 274 -4.04 10.21 10.91
N VAL A 275 -3.79 9.35 11.91
CA VAL A 275 -3.68 9.77 13.31
C VAL A 275 -2.46 10.65 13.51
N GLY A 276 -1.31 10.28 12.95
CA GLY A 276 -0.07 11.04 13.08
C GLY A 276 -0.11 12.39 12.36
N LEU A 277 -0.75 12.46 11.19
CA LEU A 277 -0.93 13.71 10.46
C LEU A 277 -1.85 14.69 11.20
N ARG A 278 -2.80 14.19 11.99
CA ARG A 278 -3.75 15.00 12.76
C ARG A 278 -3.29 15.32 14.19
N GLY A 279 -2.52 14.43 14.82
CA GLY A 279 -2.06 14.58 16.20
C GLY A 279 -1.10 15.76 16.37
N ALA A 280 -0.21 15.97 15.39
CA ALA A 280 0.81 17.02 15.42
C ALA A 280 0.25 18.45 15.54
N ASP A 281 -0.98 18.70 15.08
CA ASP A 281 -1.57 20.04 15.10
C ASP A 281 -2.21 20.39 16.47
N ARG A 282 -2.24 19.46 17.43
CA ARG A 282 -2.72 19.72 18.81
C ARG A 282 -1.63 20.15 19.77
N ASP A 283 -0.37 19.87 19.44
CA ASP A 283 0.79 20.13 20.30
C ASP A 283 1.54 21.43 19.93
N GLU A 284 1.07 22.17 18.92
CA GLU A 284 1.61 23.49 18.60
C GLU A 284 1.21 24.48 19.71
N PRO A 285 2.17 25.04 20.48
CA PRO A 285 1.86 25.93 21.60
C PRO A 285 1.12 27.16 21.08
N ALA A 286 -0.01 27.48 21.71
CA ALA A 286 -0.76 28.70 21.42
C ALA A 286 0.19 29.90 21.46
N ALA A 287 0.31 30.62 20.34
CA ALA A 287 1.15 31.81 20.26
C ALA A 287 0.79 32.74 21.44
N PRO A 288 1.79 33.31 22.15
CA PRO A 288 1.51 34.20 23.26
C PRO A 288 0.61 35.32 22.76
N SER A 289 -0.59 35.41 23.35
CA SER A 289 -1.47 36.55 23.11
C SER A 289 -0.68 37.79 23.47
N LEU A 290 -0.40 38.64 22.47
CA LEU A 290 0.12 39.97 22.71
C LEU A 290 -0.88 40.65 23.66
N VAL A 291 -0.53 40.68 24.94
CA VAL A 291 -1.18 41.53 25.94
C VAL A 291 -0.78 42.94 25.53
N VAL A 292 -1.57 43.54 24.65
CA VAL A 292 -1.49 44.97 24.36
C VAL A 292 -1.96 45.65 25.63
N GLY A 293 -0.99 46.00 26.48
CA GLY A 293 -1.22 46.85 27.63
C GLY A 293 -1.84 48.16 27.15
N GLN A 294 -3.01 48.48 27.70
CA GLN A 294 -3.50 49.84 27.79
C GLN A 294 -2.39 50.67 28.44
N ALA A 295 -1.85 51.63 27.69
CA ALA A 295 -1.16 52.76 28.28
C ALA A 295 -2.24 53.80 28.59
N ASP A 296 -2.35 54.13 29.87
CA ASP A 296 -3.14 55.25 30.41
C ASP A 296 -2.62 56.60 29.91
#